data_AF-A0A534B149-F1
#
_entry.id   AF-A0A534B149-F1
#
_cell.length_a   1.000
_cell.length_b   1.000
_cell.length_c   1.000
_cell.angle_alpha   90.00
_cell.angle_beta   90.00
_cell.angle_gamma   90.00
#
_symmetry.space_group_name_H-M   'P 1'
#
loop_
_entity.id
_entity.type
_entity.pdbx_description
1 polymer ?
#
loop_
_entity_poly.entity_id
_entity_poly.type
_entity_poly.pdbx_seq_one_letter_code
_entity_poly.pdbx_strand_id
1 'polypeptide(L)' 'MHTAMTNRRIAVLGAGNMGRALITGLLRSGTRPEHLSVGEPSAASRERLARELAITAAADNAAAVA' A
#
# COMPACT_ATOMS: atom_id res chain seq x y z
N MET A 1 10.93 4.92 22.82
CA MET A 1 9.83 5.64 22.14
C MET A 1 10.32 5.98 20.73
N HIS A 2 10.00 5.17 19.71
CA HIS A 2 10.52 5.37 18.35
C HIS A 2 9.54 6.25 17.54
N THR A 3 9.73 7.56 17.59
CA THR A 3 8.89 8.55 16.91
C THR A 3 9.47 8.86 15.53
N ALA A 4 9.21 8.05 14.49
CA ALA A 4 9.76 8.35 13.15
C ALA A 4 9.03 7.71 11.95
N MET A 5 7.69 7.62 11.94
CA MET A 5 6.95 7.18 10.74
C MET A 5 5.66 7.98 10.47
N THR A 6 5.45 9.11 11.13
CA THR A 6 4.16 9.83 11.06
C THR A 6 3.92 10.61 9.76
N ASN A 7 4.93 10.78 8.88
CA ASN A 7 4.78 11.59 7.67
C ASN A 7 5.49 11.05 6.40
N ARG A 8 5.75 9.73 6.31
CA ARG A 8 6.32 9.12 5.10
C ARG A 8 5.25 8.39 4.31
N ARG A 9 5.17 8.67 3.01
CA ARG A 9 4.38 7.89 2.04
C ARG A 9 5.20 6.68 1.60
N ILE A 10 4.59 5.51 1.51
CA ILE A 10 5.25 4.25 1.14
C ILE A 10 4.50 3.66 -0.05
N ALA A 11 5.22 3.43 -1.14
CA ALA A 11 4.72 2.70 -2.30
C ALA A 11 5.29 1.27 -2.30
N VAL A 12 4.40 0.28 -2.36
CA VAL A 12 4.77 -1.14 -2.52
C VAL A 12 4.61 -1.52 -3.99
N LEU A 13 5.67 -2.01 -4.62
CA LEU A 13 5.64 -2.36 -6.04
C LEU A 13 5.31 -3.85 -6.18
N GLY A 14 4.06 -4.14 -6.55
CA GLY A 14 3.50 -5.49 -6.65
C GLY A 14 2.66 -5.89 -5.43
N ALA A 15 1.47 -6.45 -5.67
CA ALA A 15 0.53 -6.86 -4.63
C ALA A 15 0.36 -8.39 -4.48
N GLY A 16 1.40 -9.15 -4.82
CA GLY A 16 1.47 -10.58 -4.51
C GLY A 16 1.51 -10.85 -2.99
N ASN A 17 1.74 -12.11 -2.60
CA ASN A 17 1.73 -12.53 -1.19
C ASN A 17 2.62 -11.66 -0.30
N MET A 18 3.83 -11.33 -0.76
CA MET A 18 4.77 -10.51 0.00
C MET A 18 4.33 -9.05 0.09
N GLY A 19 3.90 -8.45 -1.02
CA GLY A 19 3.42 -7.06 -1.02
C GLY A 19 2.25 -6.87 -0.06
N ARG A 20 1.28 -7.80 -0.09
CA ARG A 20 0.14 -7.79 0.83
C ARG A 20 0.57 -7.98 2.29
N ALA A 21 1.52 -8.88 2.57
CA ALA A 21 2.05 -9.08 3.92
C ALA A 21 2.73 -7.81 4.46
N LEU A 22 3.51 -7.11 3.64
CA LEU A 22 4.16 -5.85 4.00
C LEU A 22 3.12 -4.75 4.29
N ILE A 23 2.17 -4.54 3.39
CA ILE A 23 1.11 -3.53 3.55
C ILE A 23 0.33 -3.78 4.83
N THR A 24 -0.13 -5.02 5.04
CA THR A 24 -0.89 -5.37 6.26
C THR A 24 -0.06 -5.25 7.53
N GLY A 25 1.24 -5.55 7.49
CA GLY A 25 2.16 -5.31 8.58
C GLY A 25 2.27 -3.82 8.92
N LEU A 26 2.47 -2.96 7.91
CA LEU A 26 2.57 -1.50 8.07
C LEU A 26 1.29 -0.89 8.66
N LEU A 27 0.12 -1.33 8.18
CA LEU A 27 -1.18 -0.93 8.73
C LEU A 27 -1.29 -1.32 10.21
N ARG A 28 -0.94 -2.56 10.56
CA ARG A 28 -0.94 -3.04 11.96
C ARG A 28 0.05 -2.30 12.85
N SER A 29 1.16 -1.82 12.29
CA SER A 29 2.13 -0.98 12.98
C SER A 29 1.71 0.50 13.11
N GLY A 30 0.51 0.87 12.66
CA GLY A 30 -0.06 2.20 12.81
C GLY A 30 0.18 3.15 11.63
N THR A 31 0.64 2.64 10.49
CA THR A 31 0.70 3.44 9.26
C THR A 31 -0.71 3.72 8.76
N ARG A 32 -1.00 4.99 8.49
CA ARG A 32 -2.27 5.44 7.95
C ARG A 32 -2.46 4.92 6.50
N PRO A 33 -3.61 4.31 6.13
CA PRO A 33 -3.86 3.80 4.78
C PRO A 33 -3.61 4.81 3.66
N GLU A 34 -3.93 6.08 3.90
CA GLU A 34 -3.70 7.21 2.98
C GLU A 34 -2.22 7.52 2.71
N HIS A 35 -1.32 6.97 3.52
CA HIS A 35 0.13 7.05 3.29
C HIS A 35 0.67 5.83 2.55
N LEU A 36 -0.17 4.84 2.24
CA LEU A 36 0.21 3.62 1.54
C LEU A 36 -0.36 3.60 0.13
N SER A 37 0.49 3.26 -0.81
CA SER A 37 0.11 2.96 -2.19
C SER A 37 0.70 1.63 -2.64
N VAL A 38 0.05 0.99 -3.62
CA VAL A 38 0.56 -0.25 -4.23
C VAL A 38 0.39 -0.22 -5.75
N GLY A 39 1.44 -0.63 -6.47
CA GLY A 39 1.36 -0.88 -7.91
C GLY A 39 0.87 -2.30 -8.17
N GLU A 40 -0.24 -2.45 -8.90
CA GLU A 40 -0.84 -3.76 -9.22
C GLU A 40 -1.51 -3.72 -10.61
N PRO A 41 -0.99 -4.44 -11.63
CA PRO A 41 -1.51 -4.35 -12.99
C PRO A 41 -2.91 -4.97 -13.16
N SER A 42 -3.30 -5.94 -12.33
CA SER A 42 -4.65 -6.54 -12.39
C SER A 42 -5.71 -5.63 -11.79
N ALA A 43 -6.69 -5.23 -12.60
CA ALA A 43 -7.82 -4.40 -12.15
C ALA A 43 -8.61 -5.04 -11.01
N ALA A 44 -8.92 -6.33 -11.12
CA ALA A 44 -9.64 -7.07 -10.09
C ALA A 44 -8.86 -7.09 -8.76
N SER A 45 -7.54 -7.27 -8.83
CA SER A 45 -6.67 -7.24 -7.65
C SER A 45 -6.63 -5.84 -7.02
N ARG A 46 -6.49 -4.78 -7.84
CA ARG A 46 -6.51 -3.38 -7.35
C ARG A 46 -7.78 -3.06 -6.59
N GLU A 47 -8.93 -3.35 -7.21
CA GLU A 47 -10.22 -3.08 -6.59
C GLU A 47 -10.38 -3.83 -5.26
N ARG A 48 -9.97 -5.09 -5.22
CA ARG A 48 -9.99 -5.88 -3.99
C ARG A 48 -9.11 -5.26 -2.91
N LEU A 49 -7.89 -4.84 -3.24
CA LEU A 49 -6.96 -4.21 -2.29
C LEU A 49 -7.49 -2.87 -1.76
N ALA A 50 -8.01 -2.02 -2.65
CA ALA A 50 -8.60 -0.74 -2.27
C ALA A 50 -9.80 -0.94 -1.32
N ARG A 51 -10.66 -1.91 -1.60
CA ARG A 51 -11.81 -2.24 -0.73
C ARG A 51 -11.40 -2.85 0.61
N GLU A 52 -10.47 -3.81 0.61
CA GLU A 52 -10.08 -4.55 1.82
C GLU A 52 -9.18 -3.73 2.76
N LEU A 53 -8.29 -2.89 2.21
CA LEU A 53 -7.21 -2.25 2.96
C LEU A 53 -7.33 -0.72 3.01
N ALA A 54 -8.28 -0.14 2.29
CA ALA A 54 -8.48 1.32 2.19
C ALA A 54 -7.23 2.11 1.73
N ILE A 55 -6.38 1.48 0.92
CA ILE A 55 -5.16 2.07 0.36
C ILE A 55 -5.36 2.50 -1.10
N THR A 56 -4.45 3.31 -1.62
CA THR A 56 -4.38 3.60 -3.06
C THR A 56 -3.77 2.41 -3.81
N ALA A 57 -4.50 1.82 -4.76
CA ALA A 57 -3.98 0.80 -5.67
C ALA A 57 -3.90 1.36 -7.09
N ALA A 58 -2.68 1.53 -7.61
CA ALA A 58 -2.40 2.11 -8.91
C ALA A 58 -2.11 1.03 -9.97
N ALA A 59 -2.40 1.34 -11.23
CA ALA A 59 -2.26 0.39 -12.35
C ALA A 59 -0.80 0.08 -12.71
N ASP A 60 0.13 0.95 -12.33
CA ASP A 60 1.55 0.80 -12.57
C ASP A 60 2.39 1.42 -11.44
N ASN A 61 3.69 1.16 -11.48
CA ASN A 61 4.63 1.60 -10.47
C ASN A 61 4.86 3.11 -10.45
N ALA A 62 4.78 3.78 -11.61
CA ALA A 62 5.00 5.23 -11.68
C ALA A 62 3.85 5.97 -10.97
N ALA A 63 2.62 5.56 -11.24
CA ALA A 63 1.42 6.07 -10.58
C ALA A 63 1.38 5.72 -9.09
N ALA A 64 1.97 4.60 -8.67
CA ALA A 64 2.05 4.23 -7.25
C ALA A 64 3.01 5.13 -6.45
N VAL A 65 4.06 5.66 -7.07
CA VAL A 65 5.12 6.45 -6.39
C VAL A 65 4.83 7.96 -6.38
N ALA A 66 3.89 8.44 -7.20
CA ALA A 66 3.50 9.86 -7.31
C ALA A 66 2.76 10.40 -6.05
#